data_AF-A0A1Q9NXJ4-F1
#
_entry.id   AF-A0A1Q9NXJ4-F1
#
_cell.length_a   1.000
_cell.length_b   1.000
_cell.length_c   1.000
_cell.angle_alpha   90.00
_cell.angle_beta   90.00
_cell.angle_gamma   90.00
#
_symmetry.space_group_name_H-M   'P 1'
#
loop_
_entity.id
_entity.type
_entity.pdbx_description
1 polymer ?
#
loop_
_entity_poly.entity_id
_entity_poly.type
_entity_poly.pdbx_seq_one_letter_code
_entity_poly.pdbx_strand_id
1 'polypeptide(L)'
;MTSYSELEKIIRSVNKHISIKGKISEIPWQHLVYSDPEYPHFEYFDLEDDYQIIIYTKQKITNQESILVYGKVIPVTGRPKRSNPESDEKFTEYHILVDKWDLINV
;
A
#
# COMPACT_ATOMS: atom_id res chain seq x y z
N MET A 1 21.10 13.19 10.76
CA MET A 1 19.90 12.32 10.79
C MET A 1 19.41 12.21 9.38
N THR A 2 19.47 11.03 8.77
CA THR A 2 18.89 10.81 7.44
C THR A 2 17.39 10.62 7.62
N SER A 3 16.59 11.56 7.14
CA SER A 3 15.14 11.37 7.06
C SER A 3 14.87 10.42 5.89
N TYR A 4 14.35 9.22 6.18
CA TYR A 4 13.89 8.29 5.15
C TYR A 4 12.54 8.75 4.59
N SER A 5 12.33 8.52 3.30
CA SER A 5 11.02 8.73 2.66
C SER A 5 9.97 7.78 3.26
N GLU A 6 8.67 8.07 3.11
CA GLU A 6 7.61 7.19 3.62
C GLU A 6 7.65 5.83 2.93
N LEU A 7 7.89 5.82 1.61
CA LEU A 7 8.10 4.59 0.87
C LEU A 7 9.26 3.74 1.43
N GLU A 8 10.40 4.34 1.73
CA GLU A 8 11.55 3.62 2.31
C GLU A 8 11.22 3.02 3.69
N LYS A 9 10.41 3.71 4.50
CA LYS A 9 9.95 3.19 5.80
C LYS A 9 9.05 1.97 5.59
N ILE A 10 8.15 2.00 4.61
CA ILE A 10 7.29 0.86 4.26
C ILE A 10 8.13 -0.34 3.84
N ILE A 11 9.06 -0.16 2.90
CA ILE A 11 9.95 -1.23 2.40
C ILE A 11 10.76 -1.88 3.53
N ARG A 12 11.22 -1.10 4.51
CA ARG A 12 11.97 -1.62 5.67
C ARG A 12 11.10 -2.30 6.73
N SER A 13 9.78 -2.21 6.60
CA SER A 13 8.80 -2.64 7.59
C SER A 13 7.99 -3.86 7.16
N VAL A 14 8.47 -4.61 6.16
CA VAL A 14 7.87 -5.87 5.70
C VAL A 14 7.53 -6.78 6.89
N ASN A 15 6.30 -7.29 6.90
CA ASN A 15 5.70 -8.12 7.95
C ASN A 15 5.51 -7.45 9.32
N LYS A 16 5.76 -6.14 9.45
CA LYS A 16 5.51 -5.36 10.65
C LYS A 16 4.26 -4.50 10.49
N HIS A 17 3.69 -4.12 11.62
CA HIS A 17 2.65 -3.10 11.65
C HIS A 17 3.28 -1.71 11.71
N ILE A 18 2.78 -0.80 10.89
CA ILE A 18 3.21 0.60 10.85
C ILE A 18 2.00 1.52 10.79
N SER A 19 2.22 2.78 11.14
CA SER A 19 1.29 3.87 10.86
C SER A 19 1.85 4.72 9.73
N ILE A 20 1.04 4.98 8.71
CA ILE A 20 1.39 5.89 7.61
C ILE A 20 0.25 6.88 7.39
N LYS A 21 0.61 8.08 6.94
CA LYS A 21 -0.31 9.15 6.59
C LYS A 21 -0.39 9.30 5.08
N GLY A 22 -1.58 9.56 4.58
CA GLY A 22 -1.82 9.77 3.15
C GLY A 22 -3.29 9.96 2.86
N LYS A 23 -3.70 9.85 1.60
CA LYS A 23 -5.09 10.01 1.15
C LYS A 23 -5.46 8.97 0.11
N ILE A 24 -6.75 8.68 -0.03
CA ILE A 24 -7.23 7.85 -1.14
C ILE A 24 -6.96 8.59 -2.47
N SER A 25 -6.29 7.93 -3.40
CA SER A 25 -5.89 8.51 -4.68
C SER A 25 -7.07 8.68 -5.62
N GLU A 26 -7.13 9.82 -6.32
CA GLU A 26 -8.13 10.05 -7.38
C GLU A 26 -7.74 9.39 -8.70
N ILE A 27 -6.44 9.29 -8.97
CA ILE A 27 -5.90 8.76 -10.23
C ILE A 27 -5.08 7.50 -9.91
N PRO A 28 -5.56 6.31 -10.31
CA PRO A 28 -4.85 5.06 -10.06
C PRO A 28 -3.63 4.92 -10.99
N TRP A 29 -2.48 4.60 -10.42
CA TRP A 29 -1.29 4.16 -11.13
C TRP A 29 -1.30 2.64 -11.28
N GLN A 30 -0.48 2.13 -12.20
CA GLN A 30 -0.42 0.69 -12.43
C GLN A 30 0.31 0.00 -11.27
N HIS A 31 -0.43 -0.81 -10.50
CA HIS A 31 0.07 -1.61 -9.39
C HIS A 31 -0.33 -3.08 -9.53
N LEU A 32 0.43 -3.97 -8.89
CA LEU A 32 -0.05 -5.33 -8.63
C LEU A 32 -1.27 -5.26 -7.71
N VAL A 33 -2.22 -6.17 -7.90
CA VAL A 33 -3.38 -6.30 -7.00
C VAL A 33 -3.38 -7.70 -6.42
N TYR A 34 -3.29 -7.76 -5.10
CA TYR A 34 -3.51 -8.94 -4.29
C TYR A 34 -4.99 -9.04 -3.89
N SER A 35 -5.47 -10.26 -3.65
CA SER A 35 -6.82 -10.51 -3.14
C SER A 35 -6.70 -11.19 -1.79
N ASP A 36 -7.28 -10.56 -0.78
CA ASP A 36 -7.38 -11.11 0.57
C ASP A 36 -8.84 -11.21 0.99
N PRO A 37 -9.37 -12.39 1.35
CA PRO A 37 -10.75 -12.54 1.80
C PRO A 37 -11.08 -11.76 3.08
N GLU A 38 -10.09 -11.53 3.97
CA GLU A 38 -10.31 -10.80 5.22
C GLU A 38 -10.28 -9.28 5.01
N TYR A 39 -9.62 -8.82 3.94
CA TYR A 39 -9.49 -7.40 3.57
C TYR A 39 -10.00 -7.19 2.12
N PRO A 40 -11.32 -7.35 1.90
CA PRO A 40 -11.90 -7.47 0.55
C PRO A 40 -11.93 -6.16 -0.25
N HIS A 41 -11.69 -5.02 0.41
CA HIS A 41 -11.65 -3.71 -0.24
C HIS A 41 -10.20 -3.28 -0.42
N PHE A 42 -9.88 -2.73 -1.59
CA PHE A 42 -8.57 -2.12 -1.82
C PHE A 42 -8.76 -0.73 -2.39
N GLU A 43 -7.84 0.16 -2.05
CA GLU A 43 -7.83 1.52 -2.55
C GLU A 43 -6.38 1.90 -2.91
N TYR A 44 -6.24 2.76 -3.91
CA TYR A 44 -4.98 3.43 -4.20
C TYR A 44 -4.77 4.52 -3.14
N PHE A 45 -3.55 4.63 -2.63
CA PHE A 45 -3.22 5.51 -1.51
C PHE A 45 -1.99 6.35 -1.82
N ASP A 46 -2.19 7.67 -1.91
CA ASP A 46 -1.11 8.63 -2.13
C ASP A 46 -0.42 8.93 -0.79
N LEU A 47 0.89 8.72 -0.76
CA LEU A 47 1.78 9.09 0.34
C LEU A 47 2.15 10.58 0.27
N GLU A 48 2.69 11.13 1.35
CA GLU A 48 3.14 12.53 1.39
C GLU A 48 4.36 12.82 0.49
N ASP A 49 5.11 11.80 0.08
CA ASP A 49 6.31 11.89 -0.75
C ASP A 49 6.06 11.56 -2.23
N ASP A 50 4.84 11.83 -2.72
CA ASP A 50 4.39 11.66 -4.12
C ASP A 50 4.47 10.21 -4.67
N TYR A 51 4.61 9.21 -3.79
CA TYR A 51 4.47 7.81 -4.15
C TYR A 51 3.03 7.32 -3.92
N GLN A 52 2.64 6.29 -4.67
CA GLN A 52 1.36 5.61 -4.52
C GLN A 52 1.59 4.15 -4.13
N ILE A 53 0.73 3.65 -3.23
CA ILE A 53 0.68 2.24 -2.84
C ILE A 53 -0.76 1.73 -2.88
N ILE A 54 -0.93 0.41 -2.72
CA ILE A 54 -2.24 -0.18 -2.44
C ILE A 54 -2.39 -0.44 -0.95
N ILE A 55 -3.55 -0.07 -0.42
CA ILE A 55 -3.99 -0.48 0.92
C ILE A 55 -5.22 -1.37 0.79
N TYR A 56 -5.34 -2.34 1.70
CA TYR A 56 -6.49 -3.25 1.79
C TYR A 56 -7.20 -3.06 3.11
N THR A 57 -8.52 -2.98 3.10
CA THR A 57 -9.32 -2.69 4.29
C THR A 57 -10.47 -3.68 4.44
N LYS A 58 -10.90 -3.87 5.69
CA LYS A 58 -12.09 -4.68 6.02
C LYS A 58 -13.40 -4.01 5.62
N GLN A 59 -13.40 -2.68 5.57
CA GLN A 59 -14.53 -1.84 5.19
C GLN A 59 -14.05 -0.77 4.21
N LYS A 60 -14.88 -0.45 3.21
CA LYS A 60 -14.55 0.56 2.22
C LYS A 60 -14.32 1.93 2.88
N ILE A 61 -13.22 2.59 2.53
CA ILE A 61 -12.96 3.97 2.92
C ILE A 61 -13.60 4.88 1.87
N THR A 62 -14.46 5.80 2.29
CA THR A 62 -15.15 6.74 1.39
C THR A 62 -14.70 8.19 1.59
N ASN A 63 -13.74 8.43 2.48
CA ASN A 63 -13.23 9.77 2.76
C ASN A 63 -12.10 10.12 1.77
N GLN A 64 -12.08 11.36 1.27
CA GLN A 64 -11.06 11.89 0.35
C GLN A 64 -9.99 12.74 1.05
N GLU A 65 -10.16 13.02 2.35
CA GLU A 65 -9.21 13.75 3.17
C GLU A 65 -8.03 12.86 3.59
N SER A 66 -6.97 13.48 4.11
CA SER A 66 -5.85 12.73 4.68
C SER A 66 -6.28 11.91 5.90
N ILE A 67 -5.91 10.64 5.89
CA ILE A 67 -6.14 9.67 6.96
C ILE A 67 -4.81 9.13 7.48
N LEU A 68 -4.82 8.70 8.73
CA LEU A 68 -3.75 7.89 9.32
C LEU A 68 -4.20 6.44 9.28
N VAL A 69 -3.49 5.59 8.53
CA VAL A 69 -3.77 4.15 8.50
C VAL A 69 -2.77 3.42 9.38
N TYR A 70 -3.22 2.37 10.06
CA TYR A 70 -2.37 1.44 10.78
C TYR A 70 -2.64 0.02 10.29
N GLY A 71 -1.58 -0.68 9.93
CA GLY A 71 -1.71 -2.01 9.35
C GLY A 71 -0.38 -2.70 9.10
N LYS A 72 -0.47 -3.95 8.66
CA LYS A 72 0.68 -4.80 8.38
C LYS A 72 1.17 -4.62 6.95
N VAL A 73 2.46 -4.37 6.77
CA VAL A 73 3.09 -4.34 5.45
C VAL A 73 3.24 -5.77 4.91
N ILE A 74 2.75 -5.99 3.70
CA ILE A 74 2.87 -7.27 2.98
C ILE A 74 3.64 -7.08 1.67
N PRO A 75 4.52 -8.02 1.30
CA PRO A 75 5.10 -8.06 -0.03
C PRO A 75 4.11 -8.70 -1.00
N VAL A 76 3.92 -8.08 -2.17
CA VAL A 76 3.13 -8.65 -3.27
C VAL A 76 4.03 -8.85 -4.46
N THR A 77 4.24 -10.12 -4.82
CA THR A 77 5.16 -10.49 -5.90
C THR A 77 4.39 -10.92 -7.15
N GLY A 78 4.70 -10.27 -8.26
CA GLY A 78 4.15 -10.58 -9.58
C GLY A 78 5.21 -11.11 -10.53
N ARG A 79 4.75 -11.68 -11.66
CA ARG A 79 5.59 -11.99 -12.81
C ARG A 79 5.27 -11.04 -13.96
N PRO A 80 6.26 -10.61 -14.76
CA PRO A 80 6.00 -9.79 -15.94
C PRO A 80 5.05 -10.50 -16.92
N LYS A 81 4.08 -9.79 -17.48
CA LYS A 81 3.12 -10.37 -18.47
C LYS A 81 3.80 -10.93 -19.73
N ARG A 82 5.04 -10.51 -20.04
CA ARG A 82 5.85 -10.94 -21.19
C ARG A 82 7.23 -11.46 -20.77
N SER A 83 7.37 -12.02 -19.57
CA SER A 83 8.60 -12.73 -19.23
C SER A 83 8.74 -13.95 -20.14
N ASN A 84 9.93 -14.14 -20.71
CA ASN A 84 10.32 -15.45 -21.25
C ASN A 84 9.96 -16.51 -20.17
N PRO A 85 9.27 -17.61 -20.47
CA PRO A 85 8.90 -18.61 -19.45
C PRO A 85 10.10 -19.19 -18.67
N GLU A 86 11.31 -19.00 -19.19
CA GLU A 86 12.60 -19.34 -18.55
C GLU A 86 13.21 -18.21 -17.69
N SER A 87 12.58 -17.03 -17.64
CA SER A 87 13.02 -15.90 -16.81
C SER A 87 12.46 -16.01 -15.40
N ASP A 88 13.33 -16.01 -14.40
CA ASP A 88 13.01 -15.95 -12.97
C ASP A 88 12.77 -14.52 -12.46
N GLU A 89 12.63 -13.54 -13.35
CA GLU A 89 12.43 -12.14 -12.97
C GLU A 89 11.10 -11.95 -12.23
N LYS A 90 11.19 -11.48 -10.99
CA LYS A 90 10.07 -11.21 -10.10
C LYS A 90 10.08 -9.75 -9.72
N PHE A 91 8.93 -9.10 -9.81
CA PHE A 91 8.74 -7.76 -9.29
C PHE A 91 7.98 -7.85 -7.96
N THR A 92 8.45 -7.13 -6.94
CA THR A 92 7.82 -7.09 -5.62
C THR A 92 7.41 -5.66 -5.28
N GLU A 93 6.13 -5.49 -5.02
CA GLU A 93 5.56 -4.26 -4.46
C GLU A 93 5.26 -4.47 -2.97
N TYR A 94 5.06 -3.38 -2.24
CA TYR A 94 4.78 -3.40 -0.80
C TYR A 94 3.45 -2.71 -0.53
N HIS A 95 2.48 -3.49 -0.08
CA HIS A 95 1.13 -3.03 0.21
C HIS A 95 0.86 -3.11 1.72
N ILE A 96 -0.30 -2.62 2.16
CA ILE A 96 -0.67 -2.64 3.59
C ILE A 96 -2.04 -3.28 3.78
N LEU A 97 -2.12 -4.27 4.66
CA LEU A 97 -3.37 -4.77 5.23
C LEU A 97 -3.75 -3.88 6.42
N VAL A 98 -4.76 -3.03 6.25
CA VAL A 98 -5.14 -1.98 7.20
C VAL A 98 -6.12 -2.53 8.23
N ASP A 99 -5.69 -2.50 9.49
CA ASP A 99 -6.51 -2.94 10.62
C ASP A 99 -7.40 -1.83 11.16
N LYS A 100 -6.91 -0.59 11.13
CA LYS A 100 -7.62 0.61 11.58
C LYS A 100 -7.15 1.84 10.82
N TRP A 101 -8.01 2.84 10.72
CA TRP A 101 -7.68 4.14 10.17
C TRP A 101 -8.44 5.23 10.92
N ASP A 102 -7.83 6.40 11.00
CA ASP A 102 -8.35 7.56 11.71
C ASP A 102 -8.27 8.80 10.82
N LEU A 103 -9.23 9.71 10.99
CA LEU A 103 -9.17 11.04 10.39
C LEU A 103 -8.20 11.91 11.16
N ILE A 104 -7.39 12.71 10.44
CA ILE A 104 -6.32 13.50 11.06
C ILE A 104 -6.83 14.86 11.58
N ASN A 105 -8.02 15.31 11.14
CA ASN A 105 -8.59 16.60 11.53
C ASN A 105 -10.10 16.51 11.84
N VAL A 106 -10.47 15.98 13.00
CA VAL A 106 -11.86 16.12 13.54
C VAL A 106 -11.84 17.05 14.74
#